data_AF-A0A6H5JKC1-F1
#
_entry.id   AF-A0A6H5JKC1-F1
#
_cell.length_a   1.000
_cell.length_b   1.000
_cell.length_c   1.000
_cell.angle_alpha   90.00
_cell.angle_beta   90.00
_cell.angle_gamma   90.00
#
_symmetry.space_group_name_H-M   'P 1'
#
loop_
_entity.id
_entity.type
_entity.pdbx_description
1 polymer ?
#
loop_
_entity_poly.entity_id
_entity_poly.type
_entity_poly.pdbx_seq_one_letter_code
_entity_poly.pdbx_strand_id
1 'polypeptide(L)'
;MGDKKVVKELEAAQMKAAKIILGCSKRTRNAAVRAELGIQSQRSGRDARKLTWQYCMCGMGEERMPRIVWETKWANKKRGRQPTEWVKVVEDVWKGLDIDEDETLETEGLKGFKAKISVACAEGGEQKLRKETKDKECLGVYGMLKEGIGLKDYLQGPMDAGTKLKVEFRARDEGLPERRRRHRTVDDEVDEFKCDCGFECEDRVHVVAECPWYKKERQVYVTELGKIDGTHREMFEAWDTKESTVAVLGHRRWVEKAGRDIVRIDRLGKTFLSHLWQSRKERLAIGDRSCGNNAPSYRGRAVNGLTAKACRT
;
A
#
# COMPACT_ATOMS: atom_id res chain seq x y z
N MET A 1 -29.29 4.72 6.45
CA MET A 1 -28.34 3.81 7.16
C MET A 1 -27.87 2.62 6.30
N GLY A 2 -28.53 2.26 5.18
CA GLY A 2 -28.09 1.17 4.29
C GLY A 2 -26.79 1.41 3.51
N ASP A 3 -26.58 2.61 2.97
CA ASP A 3 -25.41 2.90 2.10
C ASP A 3 -24.04 2.77 2.77
N LYS A 4 -23.94 3.11 4.07
CA LYS A 4 -22.65 3.04 4.76
C LYS A 4 -22.16 1.61 4.95
N LYS A 5 -23.07 0.63 5.07
CA LYS A 5 -22.74 -0.78 5.24
C LYS A 5 -22.29 -1.39 3.90
N VAL A 6 -23.10 -1.21 2.86
CA VAL A 6 -22.79 -1.70 1.50
C VAL A 6 -21.45 -1.15 1.00
N VAL A 7 -21.15 0.13 1.26
CA VAL A 7 -19.89 0.72 0.81
C VAL A 7 -18.68 0.15 1.56
N LYS A 8 -18.81 -0.10 2.87
CA LYS A 8 -17.74 -0.77 3.63
C LYS A 8 -17.49 -2.18 3.11
N GLU A 9 -18.54 -2.90 2.73
CA GLU A 9 -18.45 -4.25 2.17
C GLU A 9 -17.80 -4.24 0.79
N LEU A 10 -18.20 -3.31 -0.09
CA LEU A 10 -17.57 -3.13 -1.41
C LEU A 10 -16.09 -2.76 -1.28
N GLU A 11 -15.75 -1.82 -0.39
CA GLU A 11 -14.36 -1.44 -0.14
C GLU A 11 -13.57 -2.62 0.44
N ALA A 12 -14.16 -3.42 1.34
CA ALA A 12 -13.52 -4.63 1.85
C ALA A 12 -13.28 -5.68 0.75
N ALA A 13 -14.25 -5.88 -0.15
CA ALA A 13 -14.13 -6.80 -1.28
C ALA A 13 -13.05 -6.34 -2.28
N GLN A 14 -13.04 -5.05 -2.65
CA GLN A 14 -12.02 -4.45 -3.51
C GLN A 14 -10.63 -4.62 -2.90
N MET A 15 -10.47 -4.31 -1.60
CA MET A 15 -9.17 -4.45 -0.94
C MET A 15 -8.74 -5.91 -0.80
N LYS A 16 -9.68 -6.85 -0.64
CA LYS A 16 -9.39 -8.29 -0.63
C LYS A 16 -8.89 -8.75 -2.00
N ALA A 17 -9.55 -8.34 -3.09
CA ALA A 17 -9.10 -8.65 -4.45
C ALA A 17 -7.72 -8.05 -4.74
N ALA A 18 -7.52 -6.78 -4.39
CA ALA A 18 -6.24 -6.08 -4.54
C ALA A 18 -5.09 -6.78 -3.81
N LYS A 19 -5.32 -7.26 -2.58
CA LYS A 19 -4.33 -8.05 -1.83
C LYS A 19 -3.97 -9.36 -2.55
N ILE A 20 -4.97 -10.06 -3.10
CA ILE A 20 -4.74 -11.31 -3.86
C ILE A 20 -3.88 -11.03 -5.10
N ILE A 21 -4.18 -9.96 -5.84
CA ILE A 21 -3.41 -9.55 -7.02
C ILE A 21 -1.94 -9.29 -6.64
N LEU A 22 -1.72 -8.58 -5.54
CA LEU A 22 -0.38 -8.28 -5.02
C LEU A 22 0.32 -9.47 -4.36
N GLY A 23 -0.32 -10.63 -4.20
CA GLY A 23 0.21 -11.77 -3.44
C GLY A 23 0.27 -11.53 -1.92
N CYS A 24 -0.34 -10.47 -1.43
CA CYS A 24 -0.35 -10.09 -0.03
C CYS A 24 -1.36 -10.92 0.79
N SER A 25 -1.02 -11.14 2.05
CA SER A 25 -1.88 -11.67 3.08
C SER A 25 -3.12 -10.80 3.31
N LYS A 26 -4.17 -11.43 3.85
CA LYS A 26 -5.40 -10.74 4.25
C LYS A 26 -5.13 -9.65 5.30
N ARG A 27 -4.06 -9.78 6.09
CA ARG A 27 -3.71 -8.89 7.21
C ARG A 27 -2.92 -7.66 6.77
N THR A 28 -2.44 -7.61 5.52
CA THR A 28 -1.76 -6.44 4.96
C THR A 28 -2.63 -5.19 5.10
N ARG A 29 -2.03 -4.05 5.46
CA ARG A 29 -2.81 -2.82 5.66
C ARG A 29 -3.30 -2.29 4.33
N ASN A 30 -4.56 -1.84 4.30
CA ASN A 30 -5.16 -1.30 3.07
C ASN A 30 -4.42 -0.05 2.57
N ALA A 31 -3.81 0.74 3.45
CA ALA A 31 -3.01 1.91 3.07
C ALA A 31 -1.81 1.54 2.18
N ALA A 32 -1.09 0.46 2.51
CA ALA A 32 0.01 -0.04 1.67
C ALA A 32 -0.49 -0.47 0.29
N VAL A 33 -1.54 -1.28 0.25
CA VAL A 33 -2.13 -1.76 -1.01
C VAL A 33 -2.65 -0.61 -1.89
N ARG A 34 -3.22 0.44 -1.28
CA ARG A 34 -3.61 1.65 -2.01
C ARG A 34 -2.42 2.41 -2.56
N ALA A 35 -1.38 2.57 -1.74
CA ALA A 35 -0.15 3.23 -2.15
C ALA A 35 0.49 2.52 -3.35
N GLU A 36 0.49 1.19 -3.38
CA GLU A 36 1.06 0.37 -4.46
C GLU A 36 0.26 0.38 -5.76
N LEU A 37 -1.08 0.33 -5.68
CA LEU A 37 -1.95 0.20 -6.86
C LEU A 37 -2.57 1.53 -7.32
N GLY A 38 -2.34 2.63 -6.60
CA GLY A 38 -3.00 3.91 -6.88
C GLY A 38 -4.51 3.90 -6.61
N ILE A 39 -5.00 2.97 -5.79
CA ILE A 39 -6.45 2.84 -5.54
C ILE A 39 -6.90 3.96 -4.60
N GLN A 40 -7.70 4.88 -5.13
CA GLN A 40 -8.40 5.86 -4.30
C GLN A 40 -9.50 5.21 -3.45
N SER A 41 -9.86 5.87 -2.35
CA SER A 41 -10.95 5.38 -1.50
C SER A 41 -12.31 5.53 -2.20
N GLN A 42 -13.22 4.59 -1.95
CA GLN A 42 -14.62 4.69 -2.42
C GLN A 42 -15.35 5.92 -1.86
N ARG A 43 -14.84 6.50 -0.77
CA ARG A 43 -15.30 7.78 -0.26
C ARG A 43 -14.91 8.92 -1.21
N SER A 44 -13.63 9.03 -1.57
CA SER A 44 -13.12 10.04 -2.50
C SER A 44 -13.89 10.07 -3.81
N GLY A 45 -14.15 8.90 -4.43
CA GLY A 45 -14.91 8.84 -5.69
C GLY A 45 -16.40 9.18 -5.56
N ARG A 46 -17.00 9.07 -4.36
CA ARG A 46 -18.36 9.57 -4.12
C ARG A 46 -18.36 11.07 -3.89
N ASP A 47 -17.40 11.55 -3.12
CA ASP A 47 -17.25 12.97 -2.84
C ASP A 47 -17.01 13.75 -4.14
N ALA A 48 -16.16 13.27 -5.03
CA ALA A 48 -15.99 13.81 -6.38
C ALA A 48 -17.29 13.84 -7.21
N ARG A 49 -18.14 12.81 -7.11
CA ARG A 49 -19.44 12.76 -7.79
C ARG A 49 -20.44 13.77 -7.24
N LYS A 50 -20.44 14.01 -5.92
CA LYS A 50 -21.30 15.03 -5.31
C LYS A 50 -20.90 16.43 -5.79
N LEU A 51 -19.60 16.71 -5.82
CA LEU A 51 -19.08 17.99 -6.32
C LEU A 51 -19.36 18.17 -7.82
N THR A 52 -19.19 17.10 -8.62
CA THR A 52 -19.55 17.12 -10.04
C THR A 52 -21.03 17.43 -10.24
N TRP A 53 -21.89 16.84 -9.40
CA TRP A 53 -23.33 17.12 -9.46
C TRP A 53 -23.61 18.58 -9.10
N GLN A 54 -23.00 19.14 -8.05
CA GLN A 54 -23.16 20.56 -7.69
C GLN A 54 -22.75 21.46 -8.87
N TYR A 55 -21.58 21.23 -9.46
CA TYR A 55 -21.11 21.99 -10.62
C TYR A 55 -22.11 21.96 -11.78
N CYS A 56 -22.66 20.79 -12.11
CA CYS A 56 -23.68 20.67 -13.15
C CYS A 56 -24.97 21.43 -12.82
N MET A 57 -25.34 21.54 -11.55
CA MET A 57 -26.55 22.25 -11.13
C MET A 57 -26.34 23.77 -11.15
N CYS A 58 -25.16 24.26 -10.75
CA CYS A 58 -24.79 25.68 -10.85
C CYS A 58 -24.80 26.17 -12.31
N GLY A 59 -24.27 25.35 -13.24
CA GLY A 59 -24.22 25.68 -14.67
C GLY A 59 -25.51 25.39 -15.45
N MET A 60 -26.57 24.88 -14.81
CA MET A 60 -27.84 24.57 -15.45
C MET A 60 -28.73 25.83 -15.53
N GLY A 61 -29.55 26.01 -16.58
CA GLY A 61 -30.51 27.13 -16.64
C GLY A 61 -31.49 27.15 -15.46
N GLU A 62 -31.85 28.34 -14.98
CA GLU A 62 -32.75 28.56 -13.82
C GLU A 62 -34.15 27.96 -14.05
N GLU A 63 -34.58 27.87 -15.30
CA GLU A 63 -35.87 27.31 -15.70
C GLU A 63 -35.94 25.78 -15.58
N ARG A 64 -34.80 25.12 -15.40
CA ARG A 64 -34.72 23.66 -15.41
C ARG A 64 -35.23 23.11 -14.07
N MET A 65 -36.24 22.26 -14.13
CA MET A 65 -36.84 21.61 -12.96
C MET A 65 -35.84 21.04 -11.94
N PRO A 66 -34.73 20.37 -12.32
CA PRO A 66 -33.74 19.93 -11.34
C PRO A 66 -33.13 21.10 -10.54
N ARG A 67 -32.76 22.21 -11.19
CA ARG A 67 -32.20 23.40 -10.55
C ARG A 67 -33.21 24.07 -9.62
N ILE A 68 -34.45 24.25 -10.09
CA ILE A 68 -35.56 24.78 -9.28
C ILE A 68 -35.74 23.96 -8.00
N VAL A 69 -35.79 22.63 -8.12
CA VAL A 69 -35.99 21.71 -6.97
C VAL A 69 -34.82 21.74 -5.98
N TRP A 70 -33.60 21.98 -6.47
CA TRP A 70 -32.42 22.12 -5.62
C TRP A 70 -32.41 23.46 -4.87
N GLU A 71 -32.70 24.56 -5.56
CA GLU A 71 -32.73 25.92 -5.02
C GLU A 71 -33.89 26.16 -4.04
N THR A 72 -35.06 25.54 -4.28
CA THR A 72 -36.21 25.61 -3.35
C THR A 72 -35.97 24.91 -2.00
N LYS A 73 -34.76 24.36 -1.78
CA LYS A 73 -34.25 23.84 -0.51
C LYS A 73 -35.34 23.20 0.36
N TRP A 74 -36.07 22.19 -0.14
CA TRP A 74 -37.09 21.41 0.60
C TRP A 74 -37.58 22.05 1.92
N ALA A 75 -38.21 23.24 1.83
CA ALA A 75 -38.50 24.07 2.99
C ALA A 75 -39.52 23.45 3.97
N ASN A 76 -40.14 22.32 3.58
CA ASN A 76 -41.14 21.61 4.37
C ASN A 76 -40.67 20.18 4.70
N LYS A 77 -39.95 19.99 5.81
CA LYS A 77 -39.75 18.64 6.38
C LYS A 77 -40.17 18.57 7.84
N LYS A 78 -41.33 17.96 8.08
CA LYS A 78 -41.89 17.63 9.41
C LYS A 78 -41.00 16.63 10.17
N ARG A 79 -41.09 16.69 11.51
CA ARG A 79 -40.36 15.88 12.52
C ARG A 79 -40.30 14.38 12.17
N GLY A 80 -39.08 13.85 12.07
CA GLY A 80 -38.71 12.46 11.77
C GLY A 80 -37.18 12.35 11.52
N ARG A 81 -36.65 11.17 11.13
CA ARG A 81 -35.23 10.97 10.73
C ARG A 81 -34.83 12.05 9.72
N GLN A 82 -34.14 13.09 10.18
CA GLN A 82 -33.81 14.27 9.38
C GLN A 82 -32.96 13.84 8.17
N PRO A 83 -33.43 14.06 6.94
CA PRO A 83 -32.57 13.94 5.77
C PRO A 83 -31.56 15.08 5.85
N THR A 84 -30.26 14.76 5.90
CA THR A 84 -29.20 15.77 5.83
C THR A 84 -29.42 16.62 4.59
N GLU A 85 -29.48 17.95 4.76
CA GLU A 85 -29.58 18.88 3.64
C GLU A 85 -28.40 18.65 2.70
N TRP A 86 -28.68 18.54 1.40
CA TRP A 86 -27.65 18.26 0.41
C TRP A 86 -26.54 19.32 0.42
N VAL A 87 -26.89 20.59 0.68
CA VAL A 87 -25.95 21.70 0.85
C VAL A 87 -24.93 21.39 1.93
N LYS A 88 -25.36 20.95 3.12
CA LYS A 88 -24.45 20.56 4.21
C LYS A 88 -23.55 19.38 3.83
N VAL A 89 -24.08 18.41 3.09
CA VAL A 89 -23.29 17.26 2.60
C VAL A 89 -22.18 17.71 1.65
N VAL A 90 -22.42 18.73 0.84
CA VAL A 90 -21.47 19.29 -0.12
C VAL A 90 -20.47 20.22 0.57
N GLU A 91 -20.91 21.11 1.47
CA GLU A 91 -20.04 21.93 2.32
C GLU A 91 -19.05 21.07 3.12
N ASP A 92 -19.51 19.95 3.70
CA ASP A 92 -18.64 19.01 4.42
C ASP A 92 -17.59 18.35 3.51
N VAL A 93 -17.91 18.18 2.22
CA VAL A 93 -16.97 17.66 1.23
C VAL A 93 -15.94 18.73 0.87
N TRP A 94 -16.37 19.97 0.60
CA TRP A 94 -15.48 21.10 0.33
C TRP A 94 -14.53 21.37 1.48
N LYS A 95 -15.01 21.41 2.73
CA LYS A 95 -14.16 21.53 3.94
C LYS A 95 -13.14 20.41 4.08
N GLY A 96 -13.42 19.25 3.48
CA GLY A 96 -12.52 18.09 3.48
C GLY A 96 -11.45 18.14 2.38
N LEU A 97 -11.56 19.08 1.44
CA LEU A 97 -10.59 19.34 0.39
C LEU A 97 -9.85 20.64 0.72
N ASP A 98 -8.57 20.69 0.39
CA ASP A 98 -7.71 21.85 0.61
C ASP A 98 -7.64 22.69 -0.68
N ILE A 99 -8.81 23.09 -1.19
CA ILE A 99 -8.96 23.85 -2.44
C ILE A 99 -10.03 24.94 -2.29
N ASP A 100 -9.88 26.00 -3.07
CA ASP A 100 -10.84 27.10 -3.11
C ASP A 100 -12.11 26.70 -3.87
N GLU A 101 -13.27 26.83 -3.21
CA GLU A 101 -14.57 26.42 -3.79
C GLU A 101 -14.94 27.31 -4.98
N ASP A 102 -14.81 28.62 -4.84
CA ASP A 102 -15.26 29.61 -5.83
C ASP A 102 -14.41 29.50 -7.11
N GLU A 103 -13.08 29.50 -6.98
CA GLU A 103 -12.14 29.33 -8.11
C GLU A 103 -12.30 27.97 -8.81
N THR A 104 -12.70 26.94 -8.06
CA THR A 104 -12.94 25.62 -8.65
C THR A 104 -14.26 25.58 -9.42
N LEU A 105 -15.32 26.18 -8.88
CA LEU A 105 -16.63 26.26 -9.55
C LEU A 105 -16.61 27.15 -10.81
N GLU A 106 -15.74 28.16 -10.86
CA GLU A 106 -15.54 29.02 -12.03
C GLU A 106 -14.77 28.35 -13.18
N THR A 107 -14.26 27.13 -12.97
CA THR A 107 -13.48 26.43 -14.00
C THR A 107 -14.31 26.18 -15.25
N GLU A 108 -13.86 26.69 -16.38
CA GLU A 108 -14.57 26.49 -17.65
C GLU A 108 -14.64 25.01 -18.05
N GLY A 109 -15.87 24.50 -18.08
CA GLY A 109 -16.18 23.19 -18.62
C GLY A 109 -16.01 22.04 -17.63
N LEU A 110 -16.93 21.08 -17.74
CA LEU A 110 -17.02 19.91 -16.87
C LEU A 110 -15.72 19.08 -16.83
N LYS A 111 -14.97 19.06 -17.93
CA LYS A 111 -13.70 18.32 -18.02
C LYS A 111 -12.62 18.95 -17.14
N GLY A 112 -12.49 20.28 -17.18
CA GLY A 112 -11.55 21.03 -16.34
C GLY A 112 -11.89 20.87 -14.86
N PHE A 113 -13.17 21.03 -14.51
CA PHE A 113 -13.66 20.83 -13.15
C PHE A 113 -13.35 19.42 -12.61
N LYS A 114 -13.68 18.37 -13.36
CA LYS A 114 -13.40 16.98 -12.96
C LYS A 114 -11.91 16.73 -12.74
N ALA A 115 -11.04 17.37 -13.55
CA ALA A 115 -9.60 17.27 -13.38
C ALA A 115 -9.14 17.93 -12.06
N LYS A 116 -9.58 19.17 -11.77
CA LYS A 116 -9.26 19.86 -10.49
C LYS A 116 -9.70 19.03 -9.28
N ILE A 117 -10.94 18.55 -9.27
CA ILE A 117 -11.47 17.72 -8.17
C ILE A 117 -10.71 16.39 -8.02
N SER A 118 -10.34 15.76 -9.13
CA SER A 118 -9.56 14.52 -9.10
C SER A 118 -8.17 14.74 -8.48
N VAL A 119 -7.51 15.86 -8.79
CA VAL A 119 -6.21 16.24 -8.21
C VAL A 119 -6.37 16.48 -6.71
N ALA A 120 -7.33 17.30 -6.29
CA ALA A 120 -7.59 17.58 -4.88
C ALA A 120 -7.90 16.32 -4.06
N CYS A 121 -8.69 15.39 -4.63
CA CYS A 121 -8.97 14.11 -4.00
C CYS A 121 -7.72 13.22 -3.88
N ALA A 122 -6.83 13.27 -4.87
CA ALA A 122 -5.56 12.56 -4.83
C ALA A 122 -4.64 13.14 -3.75
N GLU A 123 -4.50 14.46 -3.68
CA GLU A 123 -3.71 15.18 -2.67
C GLU A 123 -4.22 14.92 -1.24
N GLY A 124 -5.53 14.95 -1.02
CA GLY A 124 -6.11 14.55 0.27
C GLY A 124 -5.79 13.10 0.63
N GLY A 125 -5.74 12.21 -0.36
CA GLY A 125 -5.27 10.83 -0.21
C GLY A 125 -3.80 10.74 0.21
N GLU A 126 -2.93 11.51 -0.44
CA GLU A 126 -1.50 11.61 -0.14
C GLU A 126 -1.25 12.12 1.28
N GLN A 127 -1.94 13.20 1.67
CA GLN A 127 -1.84 13.75 3.01
C GLN A 127 -2.25 12.71 4.07
N LYS A 128 -3.32 11.95 3.80
CA LYS A 128 -3.75 10.87 4.67
C LYS A 128 -2.72 9.75 4.76
N LEU A 129 -2.13 9.34 3.64
CA LEU A 129 -1.04 8.35 3.64
C LEU A 129 0.15 8.85 4.46
N ARG A 130 0.57 10.12 4.29
CA ARG A 130 1.66 10.75 5.05
C ARG A 130 1.38 10.82 6.55
N LYS A 131 0.13 11.06 6.96
CA LYS A 131 -0.26 10.97 8.38
C LYS A 131 -0.17 9.52 8.87
N GLU A 132 -0.74 8.60 8.11
CA GLU A 132 -0.69 7.17 8.46
C GLU A 132 0.73 6.60 8.52
N THR A 133 1.68 7.06 7.70
CA THR A 133 3.07 6.59 7.75
C THR A 133 3.83 7.08 8.97
N LYS A 134 3.48 8.27 9.50
CA LYS A 134 4.03 8.78 10.77
C LYS A 134 3.46 8.03 11.97
N ASP A 135 2.16 7.78 11.97
CA ASP A 135 1.47 7.19 13.13
C ASP A 135 1.67 5.66 13.22
N LYS A 136 2.03 5.02 12.10
CA LYS A 136 2.02 3.56 11.98
C LYS A 136 3.38 3.04 11.54
N GLU A 137 4.13 2.50 12.50
CA GLU A 137 5.44 1.85 12.29
C GLU A 137 5.46 0.87 11.10
N CYS A 138 4.38 0.10 10.89
CA CYS A 138 4.35 -0.85 9.77
C CYS A 138 4.39 -0.24 8.37
N LEU A 139 4.04 1.04 8.25
CA LEU A 139 4.12 1.81 7.01
C LEU A 139 5.42 2.62 6.95
N GLY A 140 6.35 2.42 7.88
CA GLY A 140 7.61 3.17 7.96
C GLY A 140 8.41 3.15 6.66
N VAL A 141 8.45 2.01 5.95
CA VAL A 141 9.09 1.91 4.63
C VAL A 141 8.49 2.89 3.61
N TYR A 142 7.17 3.09 3.59
CA TYR A 142 6.55 4.11 2.72
C TYR A 142 6.95 5.53 3.13
N GLY A 143 7.12 5.78 4.43
CA GLY A 143 7.70 7.03 4.94
C GLY A 143 9.14 7.27 4.46
N MET A 144 9.95 6.21 4.36
CA MET A 144 11.34 6.27 3.87
C MET A 144 11.41 6.42 2.34
N LEU A 145 10.58 5.66 1.62
CA LEU A 145 10.46 5.70 0.15
C LEU A 145 10.00 7.09 -0.32
N LYS A 146 9.14 7.75 0.47
CA LYS A 146 8.53 9.04 0.14
C LYS A 146 7.87 9.03 -1.25
N GLU A 147 7.33 7.90 -1.65
CA GLU A 147 6.58 7.76 -2.89
C GLU A 147 5.09 7.97 -2.61
N GLY A 148 4.37 8.56 -3.57
CA GLY A 148 2.94 8.80 -3.46
C GLY A 148 2.07 7.57 -3.67
N ILE A 149 0.75 7.75 -3.62
CA ILE A 149 -0.28 6.83 -4.07
C ILE A 149 -0.28 6.80 -5.60
N GLY A 150 0.03 5.64 -6.17
CA GLY A 150 0.02 5.46 -7.62
C GLY A 150 0.42 4.05 -7.98
N LEU A 151 0.01 3.58 -9.17
CA LEU A 151 0.49 2.30 -9.67
C LEU A 151 2.01 2.38 -9.84
N LYS A 152 2.74 1.56 -9.06
CA LYS A 152 4.20 1.60 -9.09
C LYS A 152 4.77 1.02 -10.37
N ASP A 153 5.84 1.63 -10.88
CA ASP A 153 6.46 1.22 -12.13
C ASP A 153 6.96 -0.23 -12.08
N TYR A 154 7.46 -0.70 -10.92
CA TYR A 154 7.91 -2.09 -10.78
C TYR A 154 6.78 -3.13 -10.83
N LEU A 155 5.51 -2.69 -10.78
CA LEU A 155 4.30 -3.50 -10.95
C LEU A 155 3.77 -3.47 -12.39
N GLN A 156 4.36 -2.66 -13.28
CA GLN A 156 4.01 -2.64 -14.70
C GLN A 156 4.64 -3.85 -15.39
N GLY A 157 3.99 -5.01 -15.28
CA GLY A 157 4.46 -6.26 -15.88
C GLY A 157 3.89 -7.51 -15.20
N PRO A 158 4.36 -8.70 -15.59
CA PRO A 158 3.97 -9.95 -14.93
C PRO A 158 4.32 -9.93 -13.43
N MET A 159 3.39 -10.37 -12.59
CA MET A 159 3.62 -10.56 -11.15
C MET A 159 4.46 -11.81 -10.88
N ASP A 160 5.76 -11.73 -11.16
CA ASP A 160 6.74 -12.77 -10.84
C ASP A 160 7.02 -12.86 -9.33
N ALA A 161 7.78 -13.90 -8.93
CA ALA A 161 8.09 -14.14 -7.53
C ALA A 161 8.89 -12.99 -6.89
N GLY A 162 9.82 -12.39 -7.62
CA GLY A 162 10.62 -11.27 -7.14
C GLY A 162 9.79 -9.99 -6.94
N THR A 163 8.83 -9.75 -7.83
CA THR A 163 7.88 -8.62 -7.75
C THR A 163 6.96 -8.79 -6.55
N LYS A 164 6.35 -9.98 -6.37
CA LYS A 164 5.54 -10.29 -5.17
C LYS A 164 6.34 -10.09 -3.89
N LEU A 165 7.56 -10.60 -3.85
CA LEU A 165 8.42 -10.47 -2.69
C LEU A 165 8.78 -9.01 -2.40
N LYS A 166 9.09 -8.22 -3.44
CA LYS A 166 9.31 -6.77 -3.28
C LYS A 166 8.09 -6.06 -2.70
N VAL A 167 6.88 -6.40 -3.15
CA VAL A 167 5.63 -5.87 -2.57
C VAL A 167 5.50 -6.29 -1.11
N GLU A 168 5.75 -7.55 -0.78
CA GLU A 168 5.68 -8.05 0.60
C GLU A 168 6.59 -7.25 1.51
N PHE A 169 7.88 -7.12 1.18
CA PHE A 169 8.86 -6.31 1.91
C PHE A 169 8.40 -4.85 2.09
N ARG A 170 7.86 -4.23 1.04
CA ARG A 170 7.33 -2.85 1.13
C ARG A 170 6.13 -2.77 2.06
N ALA A 171 5.20 -3.72 1.97
CA ALA A 171 3.96 -3.76 2.72
C ALA A 171 4.09 -4.28 4.17
N ARG A 172 5.31 -4.68 4.59
CA ARG A 172 5.57 -5.38 5.86
C ARG A 172 4.77 -6.68 5.94
N ASP A 173 4.63 -7.40 4.84
CA ASP A 173 3.85 -8.63 4.78
C ASP A 173 4.69 -9.91 4.73
N GLU A 174 6.00 -9.72 4.63
CA GLU A 174 7.01 -10.74 4.82
C GLU A 174 6.93 -11.33 6.26
N GLY A 175 7.26 -12.60 6.41
CA GLY A 175 7.20 -13.34 7.68
C GLY A 175 8.24 -12.92 8.74
N LEU A 176 8.73 -11.68 8.70
CA LEU A 176 9.74 -11.17 9.62
C LEU A 176 9.19 -11.02 11.06
N PRO A 177 10.02 -11.21 12.09
CA PRO A 177 9.65 -11.00 13.49
C PRO A 177 9.04 -9.61 13.77
N GLU A 178 9.53 -8.55 13.08
CA GLU A 178 8.93 -7.21 13.09
C GLU A 178 7.40 -7.27 12.89
N ARG A 179 6.92 -8.09 11.95
CA ARG A 179 5.49 -8.24 11.66
C ARG A 179 4.72 -8.94 12.80
N ARG A 180 5.35 -9.84 13.54
CA ARG A 180 4.72 -10.58 14.65
C ARG A 180 4.39 -9.66 15.83
N ARG A 181 5.19 -8.61 16.08
CA ARG A 181 4.93 -7.59 17.12
C ARG A 181 3.55 -6.94 17.03
N ARG A 182 2.97 -6.84 15.82
CA ARG A 182 1.65 -6.23 15.59
C ARG A 182 0.47 -7.00 16.18
N HIS A 183 0.65 -8.25 16.59
CA HIS A 183 -0.44 -9.15 16.99
C HIS A 183 -0.30 -9.62 18.44
N ARG A 184 0.47 -8.91 19.27
CA ARG A 184 0.75 -9.28 20.66
C ARG A 184 -0.53 -9.31 21.50
N THR A 185 -0.65 -10.35 22.32
CA THR A 185 -1.35 -10.31 23.61
C THR A 185 -0.32 -9.95 24.70
N VAL A 186 -0.77 -9.34 25.79
CA VAL A 186 0.10 -8.63 26.77
C VAL A 186 1.17 -9.53 27.43
N ASP A 187 1.00 -10.86 27.41
CA ASP A 187 1.87 -11.83 28.13
C ASP A 187 3.06 -12.39 27.33
N ASP A 188 3.30 -11.98 26.08
CA ASP A 188 4.41 -12.54 25.29
C ASP A 188 5.74 -11.82 25.60
N GLU A 189 6.27 -11.99 26.82
CA GLU A 189 7.66 -11.65 27.17
C GLU A 189 8.63 -12.69 26.59
N VAL A 190 9.11 -12.52 25.36
CA VAL A 190 10.14 -13.44 24.83
C VAL A 190 11.05 -12.76 23.81
N ASP A 191 12.34 -13.09 23.87
CA ASP A 191 13.43 -12.83 22.91
C ASP A 191 13.14 -13.18 21.43
N GLU A 192 11.90 -13.54 21.05
CA GLU A 192 11.47 -14.00 19.72
C GLU A 192 11.59 -12.98 18.58
N PHE A 193 11.98 -11.74 18.89
CA PHE A 193 12.15 -10.69 17.89
C PHE A 193 13.59 -10.51 17.43
N LYS A 194 14.54 -11.05 18.20
CA LYS A 194 15.96 -10.94 17.87
C LYS A 194 16.25 -11.68 16.57
N CYS A 195 17.11 -11.09 15.76
CA CYS A 195 17.72 -11.82 14.67
C CYS A 195 18.74 -12.79 15.26
N ASP A 196 18.91 -13.97 14.65
CA ASP A 196 19.93 -14.95 15.08
C ASP A 196 21.38 -14.42 14.95
N CYS A 197 21.58 -13.25 14.31
CA CYS A 197 22.87 -12.55 14.34
C CYS A 197 23.12 -11.74 15.64
N GLY A 198 22.15 -11.71 16.57
CA GLY A 198 22.20 -10.94 17.82
C GLY A 198 21.55 -9.56 17.75
N PHE A 199 21.03 -9.14 16.59
CA PHE A 199 20.37 -7.84 16.44
C PHE A 199 18.99 -7.82 17.12
N GLU A 200 18.62 -6.70 17.74
CA GLU A 200 17.45 -6.59 18.63
C GLU A 200 16.10 -6.86 17.94
N CYS A 201 15.98 -6.53 16.66
CA CYS A 201 14.80 -6.81 15.86
C CYS A 201 15.15 -7.13 14.41
N GLU A 202 14.81 -8.33 13.94
CA GLU A 202 14.91 -8.64 12.51
C GLU A 202 13.84 -7.85 11.72
N ASP A 203 14.22 -6.64 11.30
CA ASP A 203 13.44 -5.74 10.47
C ASP A 203 13.97 -5.68 9.03
N ARG A 204 13.27 -4.93 8.17
CA ARG A 204 13.64 -4.85 6.74
C ARG A 204 14.97 -4.14 6.49
N VAL A 205 15.31 -3.12 7.28
CA VAL A 205 16.58 -2.40 7.12
C VAL A 205 17.72 -3.32 7.52
N HIS A 206 17.57 -3.96 8.67
CA HIS A 206 18.53 -4.93 9.16
C HIS A 206 18.76 -6.06 8.14
N VAL A 207 17.69 -6.71 7.68
CA VAL A 207 17.78 -7.84 6.75
C VAL A 207 18.42 -7.41 5.42
N VAL A 208 17.96 -6.30 4.83
CA VAL A 208 18.39 -5.85 3.51
C VAL A 208 19.82 -5.29 3.51
N ALA A 209 20.22 -4.53 4.55
CA ALA A 209 21.45 -3.74 4.53
C ALA A 209 22.53 -4.21 5.52
N GLU A 210 22.17 -4.82 6.66
CA GLU A 210 23.10 -4.96 7.80
C GLU A 210 23.42 -6.42 8.17
N CYS A 211 22.42 -7.31 8.10
CA CYS A 211 22.48 -8.63 8.70
C CYS A 211 23.66 -9.45 8.18
N PRO A 212 24.62 -9.87 9.04
CA PRO A 212 25.81 -10.59 8.61
C PRO A 212 25.52 -11.88 7.83
N TRP A 213 24.40 -12.54 8.13
CA TRP A 213 23.97 -13.76 7.44
C TRP A 213 23.70 -13.57 5.94
N TYR A 214 23.38 -12.34 5.52
CA TYR A 214 23.07 -12.02 4.12
C TYR A 214 24.19 -11.23 3.43
N LYS A 215 25.40 -11.23 3.99
CA LYS A 215 26.56 -10.50 3.47
C LYS A 215 26.94 -10.96 2.06
N LYS A 216 26.85 -12.27 1.78
CA LYS A 216 27.17 -12.85 0.47
C LYS A 216 26.23 -12.34 -0.60
N GLU A 217 24.92 -12.35 -0.33
CA GLU A 217 23.88 -11.86 -1.24
C GLU A 217 24.06 -10.36 -1.51
N ARG A 218 24.38 -9.57 -0.48
CA ARG A 218 24.69 -8.14 -0.65
C ARG A 218 25.93 -7.93 -1.52
N GLN A 219 27.00 -8.70 -1.31
CA GLN A 219 28.22 -8.61 -2.13
C GLN A 219 27.95 -8.94 -3.60
N VAL A 220 27.16 -9.98 -3.87
CA VAL A 220 26.72 -10.32 -5.23
C VAL A 220 25.92 -9.16 -5.82
N TYR A 221 24.94 -8.62 -5.09
CA TYR A 221 24.15 -7.47 -5.54
C TYR A 221 25.03 -6.27 -5.92
N VAL A 222 25.94 -5.85 -5.04
CA VAL A 222 26.84 -4.71 -5.28
C VAL A 222 27.79 -4.97 -6.46
N THR A 223 28.26 -6.21 -6.62
CA THR A 223 29.13 -6.60 -7.74
C THR A 223 28.39 -6.52 -9.07
N GLU A 224 27.18 -7.09 -9.15
CA GLU A 224 26.35 -7.03 -10.37
C GLU A 224 25.91 -5.59 -10.69
N LEU A 225 25.68 -4.77 -9.67
CA LEU A 225 25.37 -3.35 -9.84
C LEU A 225 26.53 -2.62 -10.51
N GLY A 226 27.77 -2.89 -10.10
CA GLY A 226 28.98 -2.36 -10.73
C GLY A 226 29.21 -2.83 -12.17
N LYS A 227 28.66 -3.98 -12.57
CA LYS A 227 28.69 -4.46 -13.96
C LYS A 227 27.70 -3.72 -14.87
N ILE A 228 26.65 -3.12 -14.31
CA ILE A 228 25.76 -2.23 -15.06
C ILE A 228 26.49 -0.93 -15.34
N ASP A 229 26.99 -0.29 -14.28
CA ASP A 229 27.85 0.88 -14.30
C ASP A 229 28.63 0.95 -12.98
N GLY A 230 29.93 1.21 -13.04
CA GLY A 230 30.78 1.36 -11.85
C GLY A 230 30.29 2.46 -10.90
N THR A 231 29.68 3.51 -11.45
CA THR A 231 29.13 4.62 -10.67
C THR A 231 27.93 4.19 -9.81
N HIS A 232 27.12 3.22 -10.26
CA HIS A 232 25.98 2.71 -9.46
C HIS A 232 26.46 2.00 -8.20
N ARG A 233 27.58 1.27 -8.30
CA ARG A 233 28.22 0.64 -7.14
C ARG A 233 28.72 1.68 -6.15
N GLU A 234 29.49 2.66 -6.60
CA GLU A 234 30.04 3.72 -5.74
C GLU A 234 28.92 4.48 -5.02
N MET A 235 27.84 4.81 -5.74
CA MET A 235 26.67 5.45 -5.15
C MET A 235 26.01 4.59 -4.08
N PHE A 236 25.83 3.29 -4.34
CA PHE A 236 25.19 2.39 -3.40
C PHE A 236 26.03 2.15 -2.14
N GLU A 237 27.35 2.05 -2.28
CA GLU A 237 28.30 1.91 -1.17
C GLU A 237 28.42 3.19 -0.33
N ALA A 238 28.15 4.36 -0.92
CA ALA A 238 28.13 5.64 -0.22
C ALA A 238 26.84 5.91 0.57
N TRP A 239 25.77 5.13 0.34
CA TRP A 239 24.49 5.29 1.02
C TRP A 239 24.48 4.67 2.42
N ASP A 240 23.74 5.30 3.33
CA ASP A 240 23.47 4.71 4.64
C ASP A 240 22.53 3.49 4.52
N THR A 241 22.39 2.71 5.60
CA THR A 241 21.62 1.45 5.57
C THR A 241 20.15 1.64 5.23
N LYS A 242 19.54 2.77 5.61
CA LYS A 242 18.15 3.10 5.26
C LYS A 242 18.07 3.49 3.79
N GLU A 243 19.00 4.28 3.30
CA GLU A 243 19.09 4.70 1.90
C GLU A 243 19.31 3.51 0.97
N SER A 244 20.23 2.61 1.29
CA SER A 244 20.44 1.35 0.56
C SER A 244 19.18 0.49 0.56
N THR A 245 18.47 0.40 1.69
CA THR A 245 17.19 -0.32 1.77
C THR A 245 16.12 0.30 0.86
N VAL A 246 16.00 1.63 0.87
CA VAL A 246 15.10 2.39 -0.01
C VAL A 246 15.48 2.20 -1.48
N ALA A 247 16.77 2.10 -1.80
CA ALA A 247 17.24 1.89 -3.16
C ALA A 247 16.93 0.48 -3.69
N VAL A 248 16.95 -0.55 -2.84
CA VAL A 248 16.53 -1.91 -3.23
C VAL A 248 15.01 -2.00 -3.37
N LEU A 249 14.28 -1.44 -2.40
CA LEU A 249 12.81 -1.54 -2.33
C LEU A 249 12.08 -0.52 -3.20
N GLY A 250 12.73 0.56 -3.63
CA GLY A 250 12.11 1.67 -4.35
C GLY A 250 12.84 2.03 -5.65
N HIS A 251 12.25 2.96 -6.39
CA HIS A 251 12.86 3.51 -7.60
C HIS A 251 13.42 4.91 -7.38
N ARG A 252 12.85 5.67 -6.44
CA ARG A 252 13.11 7.10 -6.26
C ARG A 252 14.61 7.47 -6.18
N ARG A 253 15.44 6.64 -5.54
CA ARG A 253 16.89 6.89 -5.42
C ARG A 253 17.66 6.74 -6.73
N TRP A 254 17.09 5.99 -7.67
CA TRP A 254 17.68 5.69 -8.96
C TRP A 254 17.12 6.57 -10.08
N VAL A 255 15.87 7.03 -10.01
CA VAL A 255 15.19 7.73 -11.13
C VAL A 255 16.00 8.90 -11.69
N GLU A 256 16.62 9.72 -10.85
CA GLU A 256 17.40 10.89 -11.30
C GLU A 256 18.78 10.53 -11.86
N LYS A 257 19.31 9.35 -11.53
CA LYS A 257 20.73 9.00 -11.77
C LYS A 257 20.94 7.84 -12.73
N ALA A 258 20.03 6.87 -12.73
CA ALA A 258 20.15 5.64 -13.51
C ALA A 258 19.53 5.73 -14.91
N GLY A 259 18.62 6.68 -15.16
CA GLY A 259 17.99 6.87 -16.47
C GLY A 259 17.48 5.55 -17.09
N ARG A 260 18.17 5.09 -18.15
CA ARG A 260 17.83 3.85 -18.87
C ARG A 260 18.12 2.56 -18.11
N ASP A 261 18.98 2.59 -17.10
CA ASP A 261 19.37 1.40 -16.33
C ASP A 261 18.36 1.04 -15.22
N ILE A 262 17.37 1.90 -14.95
CA ILE A 262 16.41 1.70 -13.86
C ILE A 262 15.74 0.32 -13.88
N VAL A 263 15.40 -0.19 -15.08
CA VAL A 263 14.77 -1.50 -15.26
C VAL A 263 15.74 -2.63 -14.91
N ARG A 264 17.03 -2.49 -15.27
CA ARG A 264 18.07 -3.48 -14.96
C ARG A 264 18.35 -3.50 -13.45
N ILE A 265 18.43 -2.32 -12.83
CA ILE A 265 18.62 -2.16 -11.39
C ILE A 265 17.42 -2.73 -10.61
N ASP A 266 16.19 -2.49 -11.06
CA ASP A 266 14.98 -3.05 -10.44
C ASP A 266 14.97 -4.58 -10.50
N ARG A 267 15.32 -5.17 -11.66
CA ARG A 267 15.46 -6.63 -11.81
C ARG A 267 16.52 -7.17 -10.86
N LEU A 268 17.67 -6.50 -10.77
CA LEU A 268 18.74 -6.89 -9.86
C LEU A 268 18.30 -6.84 -8.40
N GLY A 269 17.55 -5.80 -8.00
CA GLY A 269 16.96 -5.69 -6.67
C GLY A 269 15.98 -6.82 -6.36
N LYS A 270 15.11 -7.17 -7.32
CA LYS A 270 14.19 -8.32 -7.22
C LYS A 270 14.95 -9.64 -7.04
N THR A 271 15.98 -9.88 -7.85
CA THR A 271 16.84 -11.08 -7.73
C THR A 271 17.54 -11.15 -6.38
N PHE A 272 18.10 -10.04 -5.91
CA PHE A 272 18.72 -9.96 -4.59
C PHE A 272 17.74 -10.30 -3.46
N LEU A 273 16.54 -9.72 -3.47
CA LEU A 273 15.50 -10.04 -2.48
C LEU A 273 15.13 -11.52 -2.53
N SER A 274 14.99 -12.10 -3.72
CA SER A 274 14.69 -13.53 -3.88
C SER A 274 15.77 -14.43 -3.29
N HIS A 275 17.05 -14.16 -3.59
CA HIS A 275 18.17 -14.92 -3.02
C HIS A 275 18.23 -14.76 -1.50
N LEU A 276 18.13 -13.53 -1.01
CA LEU A 276 18.12 -13.25 0.42
C LEU A 276 17.01 -14.03 1.14
N TRP A 277 15.81 -14.02 0.56
CA TRP A 277 14.67 -14.69 1.17
C TRP A 277 14.79 -16.20 1.14
N GLN A 278 15.37 -16.76 0.07
CA GLN A 278 15.68 -18.18 -0.02
C GLN A 278 16.71 -18.60 1.04
N SER A 279 17.83 -17.88 1.14
CA SER A 279 18.85 -18.11 2.18
C SER A 279 18.26 -18.01 3.59
N ARG A 280 17.33 -17.07 3.81
CA ARG A 280 16.61 -16.97 5.08
C ARG A 280 15.74 -18.20 5.37
N LYS A 281 14.97 -18.68 4.40
CA LYS A 281 14.11 -19.85 4.57
C LYS A 281 14.92 -21.09 4.92
N GLU A 282 16.01 -21.31 4.19
CA GLU A 282 16.93 -22.44 4.41
C GLU A 282 17.55 -22.38 5.81
N ARG A 283 18.08 -21.21 6.19
CA ARG A 283 18.71 -21.00 7.51
C ARG A 283 17.74 -21.24 8.67
N LEU A 284 16.50 -20.76 8.55
CA LEU A 284 15.50 -20.85 9.61
C LEU A 284 14.69 -22.15 9.56
N ALA A 285 15.03 -23.08 8.65
CA ALA A 285 14.22 -24.27 8.35
C ALA A 285 12.73 -23.94 8.15
N ILE A 286 12.44 -22.75 7.63
CA ILE A 286 11.10 -22.37 7.21
C ILE A 286 10.91 -23.13 5.90
N GLY A 287 10.36 -24.35 5.99
CA GLY A 287 10.02 -25.14 4.80
C GLY A 287 9.23 -24.31 3.80
N ASP A 288 9.19 -24.73 2.53
CA ASP A 288 8.58 -24.01 1.40
C ASP A 288 7.08 -23.71 1.59
N ARG A 289 6.78 -22.82 2.52
CA ARG A 289 5.55 -22.05 2.58
C ARG A 289 5.73 -21.02 1.49
N SER A 290 5.33 -21.42 0.29
CA SER A 290 5.29 -20.58 -0.89
C SER A 290 4.73 -19.20 -0.55
N CYS A 291 5.25 -18.19 -1.22
CA CYS A 291 4.73 -16.82 -1.26
C CYS A 291 3.35 -16.81 -1.95
N GLY A 292 2.38 -17.46 -1.32
CA GLY A 292 1.09 -17.83 -1.90
C GLY A 292 0.12 -18.33 -0.84
N ASN A 293 -0.78 -17.45 -0.44
CA ASN A 293 -2.10 -17.75 0.14
C ASN A 293 -2.20 -19.00 1.03
N ASN A 294 -1.80 -18.87 2.30
CA ASN A 294 -2.54 -19.34 3.48
C ASN A 294 -1.65 -19.18 4.71
N ALA A 295 -1.81 -18.07 5.43
CA ALA A 295 -1.38 -18.05 6.83
C ALA A 295 -2.27 -19.05 7.59
N PRO A 296 -1.73 -20.12 8.19
CA PRO A 296 -2.54 -20.98 9.05
C PRO A 296 -2.95 -20.16 10.28
N SER A 297 -4.25 -20.17 10.55
CA SER A 297 -4.77 -19.88 11.88
C SER A 297 -4.09 -20.84 12.86
N TYR A 298 -3.33 -20.32 13.82
CA TYR A 298 -2.89 -21.08 15.00
C TYR A 298 -4.13 -21.49 15.82
N ARG A 299 -4.76 -22.60 15.43
CA ARG A 299 -5.40 -23.51 16.37
C ARG A 299 -4.63 -24.81 16.24
N GLY A 300 -3.79 -25.08 17.23
CA GLY A 300 -3.03 -26.31 17.30
C GLY A 300 -3.94 -27.53 17.31
N ARG A 301 -3.58 -28.53 16.51
CA ARG A 301 -3.53 -29.92 16.96
C ARG A 301 -2.61 -30.67 16.02
N ALA A 302 -1.40 -30.95 16.50
CA ALA A 302 -0.70 -32.13 16.06
C ALA A 302 -1.60 -33.32 16.42
N VAL A 303 -2.10 -34.03 15.42
CA VAL A 303 -2.55 -35.40 15.60
C VAL A 303 -1.51 -36.24 14.90
N ASN A 304 -0.50 -36.62 15.67
CA ASN A 304 0.30 -37.79 15.34
C ASN A 304 -0.63 -39.01 15.34
N GLY A 305 -0.45 -39.88 14.36
CA GLY A 305 -0.97 -41.24 14.38
C GLY A 305 -2.16 -41.43 13.44
N LEU A 306 -1.87 -41.96 12.25
CA LEU A 306 -2.63 -43.08 11.71
C LEU A 306 -1.67 -43.89 10.83
N THR A 307 -1.12 -44.92 11.47
CA THR A 307 -0.47 -46.08 10.89
C THR A 307 -1.22 -46.61 9.68
N ALA A 308 -0.44 -46.98 8.67
CA ALA A 308 -0.85 -47.76 7.53
C ALA A 308 -1.76 -48.95 7.91
N LYS A 309 -2.89 -49.08 7.21
CA LYS A 309 -3.50 -50.38 6.97
C LYS A 309 -3.54 -50.59 5.46
N ALA A 310 -2.70 -51.53 5.04
CA ALA A 310 -2.75 -52.16 3.75
C ALA A 310 -4.09 -52.88 3.57
N CYS A 311 -4.62 -52.83 2.36
CA CYS A 311 -5.45 -53.91 1.81
C CYS A 311 -5.04 -54.11 0.34
N ARG A 312 -4.24 -55.16 0.12
CA ARG A 312 -4.43 -56.11 -0.99
C ARG A 312 -5.79 -56.78 -0.72
N THR A 313 -6.66 -57.11 -1.66
CA THR A 313 -6.60 -57.52 -3.08
C THR A 313 -7.89 -57.06 -3.74
#